data_AF-A0A2D4JLS4-F1
#
_entry.id   AF-A0A2D4JLS4-F1
#
_cell.length_a   1.000
_cell.length_b   1.000
_cell.length_c   1.000
_cell.angle_alpha   90.00
_cell.angle_beta   90.00
_cell.angle_gamma   90.00
#
_symmetry.space_group_name_H-M   'P 1'
#
loop_
_entity.id
_entity.type
_entity.pdbx_description
1 polymer ?
#
loop_
_entity_poly.entity_id
_entity_poly.type
_entity_poly.pdbx_seq_one_letter_code
_entity_poly.pdbx_strand_id
1 'polypeptide(L)'
;SLRSEQFEIVVILEGIVETTGMTCQARTSYTEDEVLWGHRFLPVMSLEDGFFRVDYSQFHGTFEVPTPPYSVKEQEENLALPSPVNTPTGSHRSRREKISSLDCLEFFE
;
A
#
# COMPACT_ATOMS: atom_id res chain seq x y z
N SER A 1 15.08 4.56 -10.02
CA SER A 1 13.72 5.16 -9.90
C SER A 1 12.80 4.32 -10.75
N LEU A 2 11.51 4.19 -10.43
CA LEU A 2 10.65 3.18 -11.08
C LEU A 2 10.66 3.25 -12.63
N ARG A 3 10.71 4.46 -13.20
CA ARG A 3 10.73 4.70 -14.66
C ARG A 3 12.08 4.39 -15.35
N SER A 4 13.14 4.17 -14.59
CA SER A 4 14.50 3.97 -15.11
C SER A 4 15.05 2.59 -14.75
N GLU A 5 14.29 1.81 -13.99
CA GLU A 5 14.72 0.52 -13.47
C GLU A 5 14.11 -0.59 -14.32
N GLN A 6 14.86 -1.66 -14.55
CA GLN A 6 14.37 -2.85 -15.23
C GLN A 6 14.34 -3.99 -14.22
N PHE A 7 13.15 -4.47 -13.88
CA PHE A 7 12.98 -5.54 -12.89
C PHE A 7 11.68 -6.31 -13.13
N GLU A 8 11.64 -7.54 -12.60
CA GLU A 8 10.44 -8.37 -12.64
C GLU A 8 10.16 -8.92 -11.24
N ILE A 9 8.96 -8.68 -10.74
CA ILE A 9 8.46 -9.24 -9.48
C ILE A 9 7.75 -10.55 -9.81
N VAL A 10 8.38 -11.67 -9.47
CA VAL A 10 7.77 -13.00 -9.61
C VAL A 10 6.99 -13.34 -8.34
N VAL A 11 5.69 -13.63 -8.48
CA VAL A 11 4.80 -14.05 -7.39
C VAL A 11 4.48 -15.53 -7.55
N ILE A 12 4.64 -16.26 -6.45
CA ILE A 12 4.37 -17.70 -6.38
C ILE A 12 3.37 -17.92 -5.25
N LEU A 13 2.24 -18.55 -5.58
CA LEU A 13 1.23 -18.99 -4.62
C LEU A 13 1.22 -20.52 -4.59
N GLU A 14 1.49 -21.10 -3.43
CA GLU A 14 1.39 -22.54 -3.19
C GLU A 14 0.16 -22.84 -2.35
N GLY A 15 -0.55 -23.90 -2.70
CA GLY A 15 -1.77 -24.33 -2.00
C GLY A 15 -1.97 -25.83 -2.08
N ILE A 16 -2.95 -26.32 -1.33
CA ILE A 16 -3.38 -27.72 -1.37
C ILE A 16 -4.79 -27.75 -1.93
N VAL A 17 -5.02 -28.59 -2.93
CA VAL A 17 -6.36 -28.81 -3.48
C VAL A 17 -7.12 -29.73 -2.54
N GLU A 18 -8.09 -29.18 -1.81
CA GLU A 18 -8.84 -29.88 -0.75
C GLU A 18 -9.39 -31.24 -1.19
N THR A 19 -9.93 -31.34 -2.41
CA THR A 19 -10.55 -32.56 -2.94
C THR A 19 -9.57 -33.69 -3.24
N THR A 20 -8.28 -33.40 -3.41
CA THR A 20 -7.26 -34.39 -3.84
C THR A 20 -6.08 -34.52 -2.90
N GLY A 21 -5.89 -33.56 -1.99
CA GLY A 21 -4.70 -33.47 -1.13
C GLY A 21 -3.40 -33.17 -1.89
N MET A 22 -3.46 -32.93 -3.20
CA MET A 22 -2.28 -32.60 -4.02
C MET A 22 -1.87 -31.14 -3.82
N THR A 23 -0.57 -30.90 -3.84
CA THR A 23 -0.01 -29.55 -3.86
C THR A 23 -0.19 -28.93 -5.25
N CYS A 24 -0.57 -27.66 -5.29
CA CYS A 24 -0.64 -26.85 -6.49
C CYS A 24 0.21 -25.58 -6.33
N GLN A 25 0.70 -25.07 -7.46
CA GLN A 25 1.47 -23.83 -7.50
C GLN A 25 0.96 -22.96 -8.64
N ALA A 26 0.52 -21.75 -8.32
CA ALA A 26 0.21 -20.71 -9.28
C ALA A 26 1.36 -19.69 -9.31
N ARG A 27 1.68 -19.17 -10.50
CA ARG A 27 2.75 -18.20 -10.70
C ARG A 27 2.24 -17.06 -11.58
N THR A 28 2.66 -15.84 -11.25
CA THR A 28 2.48 -14.64 -12.08
C THR A 28 3.70 -13.75 -11.92
N SER A 29 3.87 -12.78 -12.80
CA SER A 29 4.90 -11.75 -12.62
C SER A 29 4.40 -10.37 -12.97
N TYR A 30 5.14 -9.35 -12.50
CA TYR A 30 4.93 -7.94 -12.80
C TYR A 30 6.26 -7.29 -13.18
N THR A 31 6.34 -6.79 -14.39
CA THR A 31 7.44 -5.96 -14.90
C THR A 31 7.36 -4.54 -14.35
N GLU A 32 8.40 -3.73 -14.54
CA GLU A 32 8.43 -2.33 -14.08
C GLU A 32 7.21 -1.50 -14.55
N ASP A 33 6.72 -1.77 -15.76
CA ASP A 33 5.61 -1.05 -16.39
C ASP A 33 4.24 -1.45 -15.81
N GLU A 34 4.15 -2.59 -15.14
CA GLU A 34 2.93 -3.11 -14.51
C GLU A 34 2.79 -2.68 -13.04
N VAL A 35 3.84 -2.05 -12.47
CA VAL A 35 3.84 -1.52 -11.11
C VAL A 35 3.39 -0.06 -11.11
N LEU A 36 2.14 0.18 -10.70
CA LEU A 36 1.55 1.52 -10.70
C LEU A 36 1.83 2.26 -9.37
N TRP A 37 2.81 3.18 -9.38
CA TRP A 37 3.10 4.01 -8.20
C TRP A 37 1.95 4.97 -7.90
N GLY A 38 1.54 5.02 -6.63
CA GLY A 38 0.46 5.90 -6.18
C GLY A 38 -0.93 5.43 -6.60
N HIS A 39 -1.11 4.12 -6.83
CA HIS A 39 -2.41 3.51 -7.05
C HIS A 39 -2.86 2.70 -5.83
N ARG A 40 -4.18 2.59 -5.68
CA ARG A 40 -4.84 1.70 -4.72
C ARG A 40 -5.86 0.83 -5.45
N PHE A 41 -6.00 -0.43 -5.03
CA PHE A 41 -7.06 -1.32 -5.53
C PHE A 41 -8.45 -0.84 -5.10
N LEU A 42 -9.43 -1.05 -5.97
CA LEU A 42 -10.84 -0.88 -5.61
C LEU A 42 -11.26 -1.96 -4.60
N PRO A 43 -12.14 -1.63 -3.64
CA PRO A 43 -12.69 -2.62 -2.73
C PRO A 43 -13.57 -3.60 -3.52
N VAL A 44 -13.30 -4.90 -3.36
CA VAL A 44 -14.05 -5.96 -4.07
C VAL A 44 -15.07 -6.66 -3.18
N MET A 45 -15.01 -6.45 -1.87
CA MET A 45 -15.88 -7.15 -0.92
C MET A 45 -16.95 -6.20 -0.37
N SER A 46 -18.21 -6.64 -0.38
CA SER A 46 -19.34 -5.95 0.23
C SER A 46 -20.17 -6.90 1.09
N LEU A 47 -20.90 -6.35 2.07
CA LEU A 47 -21.87 -7.10 2.85
C LEU A 47 -23.28 -6.77 2.33
N GLU A 48 -23.94 -7.76 1.75
CA GLU A 48 -25.29 -7.63 1.17
C GLU A 48 -26.18 -8.73 1.75
N ASP A 49 -27.30 -8.33 2.35
CA ASP A 49 -28.29 -9.24 2.97
C ASP A 49 -27.67 -10.24 3.98
N GLY A 50 -26.61 -9.83 4.68
CA GLY A 50 -25.91 -10.67 5.66
C GLY A 50 -24.87 -11.63 5.06
N PHE A 51 -24.61 -11.55 3.75
CA PHE A 51 -23.59 -12.35 3.07
C PHE A 51 -22.46 -11.46 2.54
N PHE A 52 -21.22 -11.93 2.68
CA PHE A 52 -20.09 -11.33 1.98
C PHE A 52 -20.15 -11.70 0.49
N ARG A 53 -20.15 -10.67 -0.35
CA ARG A 53 -20.08 -10.80 -1.81
C ARG A 53 -18.76 -10.25 -2.32
N VAL A 54 -18.28 -10.85 -3.41
CA VAL A 54 -17.06 -10.45 -4.08
C VAL A 54 -17.40 -10.03 -5.51
N ASP A 55 -17.15 -8.77 -5.85
CA ASP A 55 -17.29 -8.22 -7.20
C ASP A 55 -15.99 -8.45 -7.99
N TYR A 56 -15.95 -9.54 -8.75
CA TYR A 56 -14.81 -9.87 -9.61
C TYR A 56 -14.62 -8.90 -10.78
N SER A 57 -15.61 -8.09 -11.15
CA SER A 57 -15.44 -7.07 -12.20
C SER A 57 -14.48 -5.95 -11.77
N GLN A 58 -14.36 -5.72 -10.46
CA GLN A 58 -13.45 -4.74 -9.87
C GLN A 58 -12.12 -5.34 -9.42
N PHE A 59 -11.88 -6.64 -9.62
CA PHE A 59 -10.69 -7.34 -9.10
C PHE A 59 -9.37 -6.72 -9.56
N HIS A 60 -9.29 -6.26 -10.81
CA HIS A 60 -8.12 -5.58 -11.35
C HIS A 60 -8.23 -4.05 -11.29
N GLY A 61 -9.33 -3.52 -10.75
CA GLY A 61 -9.61 -2.09 -10.72
C GLY A 61 -8.69 -1.37 -9.75
N THR A 62 -8.09 -0.27 -10.21
CA THR A 62 -7.27 0.62 -9.37
C THR A 62 -7.64 2.08 -9.60
N PHE A 63 -7.27 2.94 -8.64
CA PHE A 63 -7.42 4.39 -8.75
C PHE A 63 -6.20 5.10 -8.16
N GLU A 64 -5.91 6.29 -8.68
CA GLU A 64 -4.81 7.15 -8.22
C GLU A 64 -5.10 7.73 -6.83
N VAL A 65 -4.08 7.77 -5.98
CA VAL A 65 -4.10 8.38 -4.65
C VAL A 65 -2.86 9.27 -4.44
N PRO A 66 -3.00 10.41 -3.75
CA PRO A 66 -1.86 11.26 -3.42
C PRO A 66 -0.78 10.47 -2.67
N THR A 67 0.38 10.30 -3.32
CA THR A 67 1.48 9.49 -2.79
C THR A 67 2.78 10.27 -2.96
N PRO A 68 3.62 10.40 -1.92
CA PRO A 68 4.92 11.04 -2.04
C PRO A 68 5.75 10.40 -3.17
N PRO A 69 6.47 11.19 -3.99
CA PRO A 69 7.23 10.67 -5.12
C PRO A 69 8.62 10.13 -4.73
N TYR A 70 8.97 10.16 -3.45
CA TYR A 70 10.29 9.81 -2.95
C TYR A 70 10.34 8.33 -2.57
N SER A 71 11.52 7.74 -2.72
CA SER A 71 11.83 6.43 -2.14
C SER A 71 11.81 6.49 -0.61
N VAL A 72 11.66 5.32 0.03
CA VAL A 72 11.71 5.21 1.50
C VAL A 72 13.03 5.77 2.05
N LYS A 73 14.15 5.50 1.36
CA LYS A 73 15.48 6.01 1.73
C LYS A 73 15.53 7.55 1.73
N GLU A 74 15.06 8.19 0.67
CA GLU A 74 15.03 9.67 0.59
C GLU A 74 14.10 10.26 1.65
N GLN A 75 13.00 9.58 1.96
CA GLN A 75 12.09 10.01 3.03
C GLN A 75 12.76 9.94 4.41
N GLU A 76 13.49 8.87 4.71
CA GLU A 76 14.26 8.74 5.97
C GLU A 76 15.35 9.79 6.08
N GLU A 77 16.09 10.06 4.99
CA GLU A 77 17.10 11.10 4.94
C GLU A 77 16.49 12.48 5.24
N ASN A 78 15.34 12.80 4.63
CA ASN A 78 14.61 14.05 4.89
C ASN A 78 14.12 14.18 6.34
N LEU A 79 13.75 13.07 6.98
CA LEU A 79 13.34 13.05 8.38
C LEU A 79 14.52 13.14 9.36
N ALA A 80 15.70 12.67 8.94
CA ALA A 80 16.92 12.70 9.74
C ALA A 80 17.62 14.08 9.72
N LEU A 81 17.27 14.96 8.78
CA LEU A 81 17.78 16.33 8.78
C LEU A 81 17.26 17.09 10.02
N PRO A 82 18.15 17.67 10.86
CA PRO A 82 17.72 18.53 11.93
C PRO A 82 16.96 19.72 11.32
N SER A 83 15.74 19.96 11.80
CA SER A 83 14.96 21.14 11.44
C SER A 83 15.85 22.40 11.50
N PRO A 84 15.84 23.28 10.48
CA PRO A 84 16.64 24.49 10.52
C PRO A 84 16.35 25.23 11.82
N VAL A 85 17.41 25.52 12.56
CA VAL A 85 17.42 26.17 13.86
C VAL A 85 16.46 27.36 13.86
N ASN A 86 15.41 27.27 14.68
CA ASN A 86 14.51 28.39 14.96
C ASN A 86 15.33 29.58 15.45
N THR A 87 15.39 30.65 14.66
CA THR A 87 15.73 31.98 15.16
C THR A 87 14.59 32.44 16.07
N PRO A 88 14.85 32.95 17.29
CA PRO A 88 13.78 33.34 18.19
C PRO A 88 13.18 34.67 17.73
N THR A 89 12.01 34.62 17.07
CA THR A 89 11.07 35.74 17.10
C THR A 89 9.71 35.17 17.47
N GLY A 90 9.22 35.63 18.63
CA GLY A 90 8.06 35.04 19.29
C GLY A 90 6.75 35.31 18.57
N SER A 91 5.85 34.32 18.60
CA SER A 91 4.41 34.49 18.85
C SER A 91 3.71 33.14 18.72
N HIS A 92 2.95 32.80 19.78
CA HIS A 92 1.88 31.81 19.87
C HIS A 92 2.12 30.34 19.44
N ARG A 93 2.24 29.53 20.50
CA ARG A 93 2.00 28.07 20.53
C ARG A 93 0.71 27.71 19.79
N SER A 94 0.81 26.84 18.78
CA SER A 94 -0.28 25.90 18.46
C SER A 94 0.28 24.48 18.46
N ARG A 95 -0.42 23.66 19.24
CA ARG A 95 -0.04 22.34 19.71
C ARG A 95 -0.26 21.34 18.59
N ARG A 96 0.83 20.69 18.18
CA ARG A 96 0.91 19.56 17.27
C ARG A 96 -0.05 18.44 17.68
N GLU A 97 -1.07 18.18 16.87
CA GLU A 97 -1.81 16.91 16.93
C GLU A 97 -1.14 15.91 15.99
N LYS A 98 -0.41 14.98 16.60
CA LYS A 98 -0.03 13.72 15.97
C LYS A 98 -1.29 12.87 15.93
N ILE A 99 -1.89 12.69 14.76
CA ILE A 99 -2.73 11.53 14.51
C ILE A 99 -1.84 10.59 13.71
N SER A 100 -1.07 9.76 14.42
CA SER A 100 -0.46 8.58 13.83
C SER A 100 -1.60 7.63 13.52
N SER A 101 -1.77 7.31 12.24
CA SER A 101 -2.69 6.29 11.75
C SER A 101 -2.31 4.92 12.35
N LEU A 102 -2.82 4.68 13.55
CA LEU A 102 -2.86 3.40 14.25
C LEU A 102 -4.33 2.94 14.36
N ASP A 103 -5.14 3.23 13.35
CA ASP A 103 -6.55 2.77 13.28
C ASP A 103 -6.77 1.77 12.12
N CYS A 104 -5.73 1.02 11.72
CA CYS A 104 -5.83 0.03 10.63
C CYS A 104 -5.80 -1.44 11.12
N LEU A 105 -5.90 -1.69 12.44
CA LEU A 105 -5.84 -3.05 13.00
C LEU A 105 -7.02 -3.43 13.91
N GLU A 106 -8.12 -2.68 13.91
CA GLU A 106 -9.39 -3.12 14.54
C GLU A 106 -10.51 -3.34 13.51
N PHE A 107 -10.22 -4.10 12.45
CA PHE A 107 -11.24 -4.68 11.56
C PHE A 107 -10.94 -6.15 11.29
N PHE A 108 -10.69 -6.92 12.35
CA PHE A 108 -10.87 -8.37 12.38
C PHE A 108 -11.08 -8.79 13.84
N GLU A 109 -12.32 -8.63 14.32
CA GLU A 109 -12.89 -9.47 15.38
C GLU A 109 -14.28 -9.92 14.94
#